data_AF-A0A9Y2MVU0-F1
#
_entry.id   AF-A0A9Y2MVU0-F1
#
_cell.length_a   1.000
_cell.length_b   1.000
_cell.length_c   1.000
_cell.angle_alpha   90.00
_cell.angle_beta   90.00
_cell.angle_gamma   90.00
#
_symmetry.space_group_name_H-M   'P 1'
#
loop_
_entity.id
_entity.type
_entity.pdbx_description
1 polymer ?
#
loop_
_entity_poly.entity_id
_entity_poly.type
_entity_poly.pdbx_seq_one_letter_code
_entity_poly.pdbx_strand_id
1 'polypeptide(L)'
;MSDEYGPFITHFRADGRAVERLSPFDGSLPKELKYRVPNKGMEGLALTPDGKTLVGIMQSALQQPDLTKKPGNVTTLRIVTVDLRTCATHEYLYLLQDPDDTGTAVSEITALSSTKFLVDERDGNFEPGAFKKIYEIDLRDATDVGPKAKVAGAVYDSAKGGLLVGDAQSSLDAYVGKDTTEEATADLAGVGIKPVAKKLYVDLGALVTGFDPTGGFFGHDKVEGVATTDGGRTLVVSNDNDFGIDGLSNTAPPYALHAKTLPNGQQDDGEYLKIDTTKLPARVTTATVTIDVR
;
A
#
# COMPACT_ATOMS: atom_id res chain seq x y z
N MET A 1 6.65 -5.54 -12.93
CA MET A 1 5.23 -5.14 -12.83
C MET A 1 4.57 -6.09 -11.85
N SER A 2 3.90 -5.55 -10.82
CA SER A 2 3.04 -6.31 -9.91
C SER A 2 1.66 -6.54 -10.54
N ASP A 3 0.90 -7.49 -10.01
CA ASP A 3 -0.47 -7.79 -10.39
C ASP A 3 -1.30 -8.07 -9.14
N GLU A 4 -2.45 -7.42 -9.02
CA GLU A 4 -3.29 -7.50 -7.82
C GLU A 4 -4.14 -8.79 -7.75
N TYR A 5 -4.53 -9.39 -8.87
CA TYR A 5 -5.41 -10.57 -8.87
C TYR A 5 -4.64 -11.88 -8.64
N GLY A 6 -3.43 -11.95 -9.16
CA GLY A 6 -2.54 -13.10 -9.16
C GLY A 6 -1.35 -12.99 -8.20
N PRO A 7 -1.37 -12.10 -7.20
CA PRO A 7 -0.18 -11.40 -6.65
C PRO A 7 1.13 -11.75 -7.36
N PHE A 8 1.19 -11.46 -8.67
CA PHE A 8 2.32 -11.86 -9.51
C PHE A 8 3.35 -10.75 -9.54
N ILE A 9 4.61 -11.11 -9.78
CA ILE A 9 5.61 -10.17 -10.27
C ILE A 9 6.02 -10.64 -11.66
N THR A 10 5.62 -9.89 -12.69
CA THR A 10 5.97 -10.20 -14.08
C THR A 10 7.12 -9.31 -14.54
N HIS A 11 8.16 -9.93 -15.09
CA HIS A 11 9.28 -9.25 -15.72
C HIS A 11 9.08 -9.22 -17.24
N PHE A 12 9.14 -8.01 -17.77
CA PHE A 12 9.02 -7.73 -19.19
C PHE A 12 10.36 -7.25 -19.75
N ARG A 13 10.68 -7.67 -20.97
CA ARG A 13 11.71 -7.03 -21.78
C ARG A 13 11.27 -5.64 -22.20
N ALA A 14 12.25 -4.83 -22.62
CA ALA A 14 12.00 -3.51 -23.20
C ALA A 14 11.10 -3.52 -24.45
N ASP A 15 10.94 -4.68 -25.11
CA ASP A 15 10.02 -4.87 -26.25
C ASP A 15 8.60 -5.29 -25.82
N GLY A 16 8.30 -5.30 -24.52
CA GLY A 16 7.00 -5.65 -23.96
C GLY A 16 6.74 -7.16 -23.82
N ARG A 17 7.70 -8.03 -24.17
CA ARG A 17 7.52 -9.48 -23.98
C ARG A 17 7.72 -9.89 -22.52
N ALA A 18 6.75 -10.62 -21.97
CA ALA A 18 6.90 -11.27 -20.67
C ALA A 18 7.96 -12.38 -20.76
N VAL A 19 8.92 -12.36 -19.85
CA VAL A 19 10.03 -13.34 -19.81
C VAL A 19 9.84 -14.35 -18.70
N GLU A 20 9.45 -13.85 -17.53
CA GLU A 20 9.27 -14.64 -16.33
C GLU A 20 8.18 -14.02 -15.46
N ARG A 21 7.62 -14.86 -14.59
CA ARG A 21 6.61 -14.47 -13.62
C ARG A 21 6.91 -15.17 -12.31
N LEU A 22 7.09 -14.39 -11.25
CA LEU A 22 7.07 -14.89 -9.89
C LEU A 22 5.62 -14.98 -9.41
N SER A 23 5.29 -16.06 -8.71
CA SER A 23 3.92 -16.47 -8.41
C SER A 23 3.84 -17.28 -7.12
N PRO A 24 2.84 -17.05 -6.25
CA PRO A 24 2.61 -17.91 -5.10
C PRO A 24 2.05 -19.29 -5.49
N PHE A 25 1.57 -19.45 -6.74
CA PHE A 25 0.97 -20.70 -7.20
C PHE A 25 2.01 -21.74 -7.66
N ASP A 26 3.19 -21.30 -8.10
CA ASP A 26 4.32 -22.19 -8.44
C ASP A 26 5.40 -22.23 -7.35
N GLY A 27 5.29 -21.37 -6.33
CA GLY A 27 6.20 -21.31 -5.19
C GLY A 27 7.44 -20.44 -5.39
N SER A 28 7.51 -19.66 -6.47
CA SER A 28 8.55 -18.63 -6.65
C SER A 28 8.30 -17.37 -5.79
N LEU A 29 7.08 -17.20 -5.28
CA LEU A 29 6.74 -16.33 -4.15
C LEU A 29 6.20 -17.15 -2.96
N PRO A 30 6.15 -16.58 -1.74
CA PRO A 30 5.52 -17.22 -0.58
C PRO A 30 4.09 -17.68 -0.93
N LYS A 31 3.81 -18.97 -0.73
CA LYS A 31 2.59 -19.64 -1.26
C LYS A 31 1.32 -19.15 -0.57
N GLU A 32 1.42 -18.65 0.65
CA GLU A 32 0.35 -18.04 1.43
C GLU A 32 -0.23 -16.80 0.76
N LEU A 33 0.52 -16.09 -0.09
CA LEU A 33 0.00 -14.91 -0.79
C LEU A 33 -1.17 -15.25 -1.74
N LYS A 34 -1.34 -16.52 -2.12
CA LYS A 34 -2.52 -16.98 -2.87
C LYS A 34 -3.84 -16.74 -2.10
N TYR A 35 -3.77 -16.55 -0.79
CA TYR A 35 -4.91 -16.24 0.08
C TYR A 35 -5.29 -14.75 0.06
N ARG A 36 -4.68 -13.92 -0.80
CA ARG A 36 -5.19 -12.57 -1.07
C ARG A 36 -6.69 -12.57 -1.42
N VAL A 37 -7.37 -11.50 -1.03
CA VAL A 37 -8.70 -11.20 -1.57
C VAL A 37 -8.53 -10.79 -3.04
N PRO A 38 -9.35 -11.27 -3.99
CA PRO A 38 -9.30 -10.81 -5.37
C PRO A 38 -9.45 -9.28 -5.43
N ASN A 39 -8.68 -8.62 -6.31
CA ASN A 39 -8.58 -7.16 -6.34
C ASN A 39 -8.12 -6.56 -4.99
N LYS A 40 -7.19 -7.27 -4.29
CA LYS A 40 -6.43 -6.84 -3.08
C LYS A 40 -5.09 -7.59 -2.92
N GLY A 41 -4.41 -7.92 -4.02
CA GLY A 41 -3.16 -8.68 -4.03
C GLY A 41 -1.92 -7.80 -3.91
N MET A 42 -0.92 -8.03 -4.76
CA MET A 42 0.33 -7.27 -4.71
C MET A 42 0.15 -5.95 -5.45
N GLU A 43 0.03 -4.88 -4.68
CA GLU A 43 -0.33 -3.56 -5.19
C GLU A 43 0.92 -2.80 -5.64
N GLY A 44 1.78 -2.47 -4.68
CA GLY A 44 3.01 -1.73 -4.92
C GLY A 44 4.20 -2.65 -5.23
N LEU A 45 5.12 -2.14 -6.04
CA LEU A 45 6.38 -2.80 -6.36
C LEU A 45 7.51 -1.78 -6.52
N ALA A 46 8.54 -1.92 -5.69
CA ALA A 46 9.76 -1.14 -5.78
C ALA A 46 10.98 -1.99 -6.17
N LEU A 47 11.99 -1.34 -6.74
CA LEU A 47 13.35 -1.87 -6.83
C LEU A 47 14.25 -1.03 -5.91
N THR A 48 15.09 -1.67 -5.10
CA THR A 48 16.05 -0.94 -4.27
C THR A 48 17.00 -0.11 -5.14
N PRO A 49 17.51 1.05 -4.67
CA PRO A 49 18.35 1.92 -5.50
C PRO A 49 19.65 1.28 -6.01
N ASP A 50 20.13 0.22 -5.35
CA ASP A 50 21.29 -0.55 -5.81
C ASP A 50 20.95 -1.61 -6.87
N GLY A 51 19.67 -1.73 -7.26
CA GLY A 51 19.19 -2.61 -8.31
C GLY A 51 19.15 -4.09 -7.95
N LYS A 52 19.28 -4.45 -6.67
CA LYS A 52 19.44 -5.86 -6.25
C LYS A 52 18.17 -6.51 -5.74
N THR A 53 17.28 -5.75 -5.12
CA THR A 53 16.15 -6.33 -4.41
C THR A 53 14.84 -5.76 -4.94
N LEU A 54 13.97 -6.64 -5.44
CA LEU A 54 12.57 -6.30 -5.66
C LEU A 54 11.82 -6.33 -4.34
N VAL A 55 10.91 -5.38 -4.13
CA VAL A 55 10.11 -5.27 -2.91
C VAL A 55 8.65 -5.07 -3.31
N GLY A 56 7.85 -6.12 -3.14
CA GLY A 56 6.41 -6.07 -3.35
C GLY A 56 5.67 -5.87 -2.04
N ILE A 57 4.54 -5.16 -2.07
CA ILE A 57 3.66 -4.98 -0.90
C ILE A 57 2.23 -5.40 -1.26
N MET A 58 1.58 -6.14 -0.36
CA MET A 58 0.17 -6.51 -0.52
C MET A 58 -0.72 -5.32 -0.18
N GLN A 59 -1.87 -5.19 -0.84
CA GLN A 59 -2.81 -4.08 -0.62
C GLN A 59 -3.44 -4.13 0.78
N SER A 60 -3.80 -5.34 1.25
CA SER A 60 -4.44 -5.57 2.54
C SER A 60 -4.06 -6.92 3.14
N ALA A 61 -4.65 -7.25 4.29
CA ALA A 61 -4.51 -8.58 4.91
C ALA A 61 -4.98 -9.71 3.99
N LEU A 62 -4.41 -10.89 4.23
CA LEU A 62 -4.75 -12.12 3.51
C LEU A 62 -6.03 -12.72 4.09
N GLN A 63 -6.89 -13.28 3.23
CA GLN A 63 -8.01 -14.14 3.64
C GLN A 63 -7.49 -15.52 4.04
N GLN A 64 -6.84 -15.60 5.19
CA GLN A 64 -6.25 -16.85 5.67
C GLN A 64 -7.33 -17.92 5.92
N PRO A 65 -6.97 -19.22 5.82
CA PRO A 65 -7.94 -20.31 6.01
C PRO A 65 -8.65 -20.31 7.37
N ASP A 66 -7.98 -19.83 8.41
CA ASP A 66 -8.46 -19.75 9.79
C ASP A 66 -8.96 -18.34 10.18
N LEU A 67 -8.84 -17.35 9.29
CA LEU A 67 -9.31 -15.99 9.55
C LEU A 67 -10.84 -15.93 9.46
N THR A 68 -11.47 -15.57 10.58
CA THR A 68 -12.93 -15.39 10.67
C THR A 68 -13.40 -13.95 10.46
N LYS A 69 -12.47 -12.99 10.48
CA LYS A 69 -12.76 -11.56 10.32
C LYS A 69 -12.64 -11.14 8.85
N LYS A 70 -13.27 -10.03 8.48
CA LYS A 70 -13.13 -9.45 7.14
C LYS A 70 -11.68 -8.96 6.97
N PRO A 71 -10.92 -9.41 5.96
CA PRO A 71 -9.51 -9.04 5.80
C PRO A 71 -9.25 -7.53 5.71
N GLY A 72 -10.17 -6.78 5.10
CA GLY A 72 -10.08 -5.31 5.03
C GLY A 72 -10.20 -4.59 6.38
N ASN A 73 -10.43 -5.31 7.47
CA ASN A 73 -10.54 -4.78 8.83
C ASN A 73 -9.40 -5.33 9.72
N VAL A 74 -8.42 -6.04 9.15
CA VAL A 74 -7.27 -6.64 9.83
C VAL A 74 -6.04 -5.79 9.52
N THR A 75 -5.21 -5.49 10.53
CA THR A 75 -4.08 -4.57 10.39
C THR A 75 -2.92 -5.15 9.57
N THR A 76 -2.67 -6.45 9.61
CA THR A 76 -1.48 -7.06 9.02
C THR A 76 -1.55 -7.20 7.50
N LEU A 77 -0.51 -6.77 6.79
CA LEU A 77 -0.27 -7.14 5.40
C LEU A 77 1.20 -7.54 5.17
N ARG A 78 1.52 -8.11 4.01
CA ARG A 78 2.85 -8.63 3.68
C ARG A 78 3.65 -7.69 2.79
N ILE A 79 4.92 -7.50 3.16
CA ILE A 79 5.97 -7.00 2.29
C ILE A 79 6.87 -8.19 1.93
N VAL A 80 7.15 -8.38 0.65
CA VAL A 80 7.98 -9.47 0.15
C VAL A 80 9.20 -8.87 -0.52
N THR A 81 10.40 -9.30 -0.10
CA THR A 81 11.64 -8.93 -0.78
C THR A 81 12.21 -10.11 -1.54
N VAL A 82 12.67 -9.89 -2.77
CA VAL A 82 13.33 -10.91 -3.61
C VAL A 82 14.68 -10.36 -4.09
N ASP A 83 15.78 -11.00 -3.68
CA ASP A 83 17.10 -10.72 -4.24
C ASP A 83 17.17 -11.25 -5.68
N LEU A 84 17.40 -10.36 -6.64
CA LEU A 84 17.35 -10.64 -8.07
C LEU A 84 18.45 -11.58 -8.58
N ARG A 85 19.52 -11.77 -7.79
CA ARG A 85 20.66 -12.62 -8.19
C ARG A 85 20.54 -14.03 -7.62
N THR A 86 20.08 -14.13 -6.38
CA THR A 86 20.06 -15.37 -5.59
C THR A 86 18.66 -15.96 -5.45
N CYS A 87 17.63 -15.20 -5.82
CA CYS A 87 16.22 -15.50 -5.57
C CYS A 87 15.92 -15.73 -4.07
N ALA A 88 16.75 -15.17 -3.18
CA ALA A 88 16.46 -15.22 -1.76
C ALA A 88 15.23 -14.36 -1.46
N THR A 89 14.24 -14.98 -0.84
CA THR A 89 12.96 -14.34 -0.52
C THR A 89 12.79 -14.21 1.00
N HIS A 90 12.33 -13.04 1.42
CA HIS A 90 11.95 -12.74 2.80
C HIS A 90 10.56 -12.12 2.82
N GLU A 91 9.84 -12.27 3.94
CA GLU A 91 8.53 -11.66 4.14
C GLU A 91 8.51 -10.89 5.45
N TYR A 92 7.90 -9.71 5.46
CA TYR A 92 7.82 -8.82 6.62
C TYR A 92 6.38 -8.34 6.81
N LEU A 93 6.03 -7.98 8.05
CA LEU A 93 4.72 -7.42 8.36
C LEU A 93 4.72 -5.91 8.32
N TYR A 94 3.75 -5.35 7.59
CA TYR A 94 3.31 -3.97 7.72
C TYR A 94 1.95 -3.97 8.44
N LEU A 95 1.73 -3.01 9.34
CA LEU A 95 0.44 -2.82 10.00
C LEU A 95 -0.23 -1.57 9.45
N LEU A 96 -1.42 -1.73 8.86
CA LEU A 96 -2.33 -0.62 8.50
C LEU A 96 -2.74 0.14 9.76
N GLN A 97 -3.00 1.44 9.63
CA GLN A 97 -3.51 2.28 10.70
C GLN A 97 -5.01 2.02 10.90
N ASP A 98 -5.32 1.13 11.85
CA ASP A 98 -6.67 0.87 12.36
C ASP A 98 -7.72 0.70 11.24
N PRO A 99 -7.54 -0.25 10.31
CA PRO A 99 -8.34 -0.33 9.08
C PRO A 99 -9.82 -0.66 9.32
N ASP A 100 -10.20 -1.20 10.48
CA ASP A 100 -11.61 -1.35 10.88
C ASP A 100 -12.31 0.01 11.01
N ASP A 101 -11.58 1.05 11.43
CA ASP A 101 -12.07 2.42 11.61
C ASP A 101 -11.78 3.30 10.40
N THR A 102 -10.56 3.19 9.83
CA THR A 102 -10.09 4.08 8.76
C THR A 102 -10.47 3.60 7.36
N GLY A 103 -10.79 2.32 7.18
CA GLY A 103 -11.07 1.73 5.86
C GLY A 103 -9.88 1.79 4.90
N THR A 104 -8.66 1.86 5.42
CA THR A 104 -7.44 2.08 4.65
C THR A 104 -6.88 0.80 4.04
N ALA A 105 -6.13 0.97 2.95
CA ALA A 105 -5.33 -0.04 2.31
C ALA A 105 -4.05 0.60 1.73
N VAL A 106 -3.08 -0.22 1.33
CA VAL A 106 -1.87 0.26 0.66
C VAL A 106 -2.10 0.33 -0.84
N SER A 107 -1.69 1.42 -1.47
CA SER A 107 -1.72 1.63 -2.93
C SER A 107 -0.35 1.60 -3.59
N GLU A 108 0.73 1.90 -2.85
CA GLU A 108 2.07 2.07 -3.45
C GLU A 108 3.21 1.84 -2.44
N ILE A 109 4.39 1.45 -2.97
CA ILE A 109 5.66 1.48 -2.25
C ILE A 109 6.79 1.99 -3.17
N THR A 110 7.60 2.95 -2.69
CA THR A 110 8.81 3.41 -3.38
C THR A 110 10.04 3.35 -2.47
N ALA A 111 11.19 2.99 -3.04
CA ALA A 111 12.42 2.82 -2.27
C ALA A 111 13.14 4.15 -2.00
N LEU A 112 13.61 4.32 -0.76
CA LEU A 112 14.54 5.38 -0.36
C LEU A 112 15.97 4.86 -0.22
N SER A 113 16.13 3.60 0.21
CA SER A 113 17.41 2.92 0.38
C SER A 113 17.22 1.40 0.26
N SER A 114 18.23 0.61 0.64
CA SER A 114 18.10 -0.86 0.67
C SER A 114 17.15 -1.39 1.74
N THR A 115 16.83 -0.60 2.76
CA THR A 115 15.91 -1.03 3.84
C THR A 115 14.77 -0.05 4.12
N LYS A 116 14.81 1.17 3.56
CA LYS A 116 13.80 2.20 3.79
C LYS A 116 12.96 2.46 2.57
N PHE A 117 11.66 2.63 2.79
CA PHE A 117 10.66 2.84 1.74
C PHE A 117 9.65 3.87 2.18
N LEU A 118 8.98 4.50 1.22
CA LEU A 118 7.74 5.23 1.44
C LEU A 118 6.58 4.37 0.97
N VAL A 119 5.52 4.31 1.77
CA VAL A 119 4.30 3.54 1.49
C VAL A 119 3.13 4.50 1.51
N ASP A 120 2.28 4.43 0.47
CA ASP A 120 1.01 5.14 0.44
C ASP A 120 -0.07 4.27 1.11
N GLU A 121 -0.68 4.80 2.16
CA GLU A 121 -1.80 4.19 2.88
C GLU A 121 -2.99 5.14 2.84
N ARG A 122 -4.08 4.68 2.22
CA ARG A 122 -5.17 5.55 1.82
C ARG A 122 -6.55 4.89 1.97
N ASP A 123 -7.58 5.70 2.22
CA ASP A 123 -8.99 5.30 2.12
C ASP A 123 -9.54 5.50 0.69
N GLY A 124 -10.82 5.20 0.46
CA GLY A 124 -11.51 5.40 -0.82
C GLY A 124 -12.34 6.67 -0.91
N ASN A 125 -12.11 7.68 -0.06
CA ASN A 125 -12.93 8.89 -0.02
C ASN A 125 -12.29 10.02 -0.82
N PHE A 126 -13.07 10.82 -1.54
CA PHE A 126 -12.60 12.08 -2.13
C PHE A 126 -12.19 13.09 -1.03
N GLU A 127 -11.26 13.97 -1.34
CA GLU A 127 -10.94 15.13 -0.49
C GLU A 127 -12.12 16.13 -0.44
N PRO A 128 -12.19 17.04 0.55
CA PRO A 128 -11.26 17.24 1.66
C PRO A 128 -11.49 16.28 2.82
N GLY A 129 -10.45 16.05 3.63
CA GLY A 129 -10.53 15.35 4.91
C GLY A 129 -10.45 13.82 4.80
N ALA A 130 -10.02 13.31 3.66
CA ALA A 130 -9.84 11.88 3.45
C ALA A 130 -8.53 11.40 4.10
N PHE A 131 -8.47 10.10 4.43
CA PHE A 131 -7.23 9.50 4.92
C PHE A 131 -6.31 9.23 3.73
N LYS A 132 -5.34 10.10 3.48
CA LYS A 132 -4.27 9.91 2.49
C LYS A 132 -2.92 10.16 3.16
N LYS A 133 -2.17 9.12 3.51
CA LYS A 133 -0.92 9.27 4.27
C LYS A 133 0.22 8.47 3.66
N ILE A 134 1.35 9.15 3.53
CA ILE A 134 2.61 8.53 3.13
C ILE A 134 3.41 8.25 4.40
N TYR A 135 3.75 6.98 4.63
CA TYR A 135 4.55 6.52 5.75
C TYR A 135 5.97 6.16 5.30
N GLU A 136 6.99 6.55 6.08
CA GLU A 136 8.33 5.96 5.94
C GLU A 136 8.37 4.66 6.75
N ILE A 137 8.82 3.59 6.11
CA ILE A 137 9.09 2.31 6.77
C ILE A 137 10.58 1.95 6.72
N ASP A 138 11.07 1.19 7.71
CA ASP A 138 12.41 0.57 7.71
C ASP A 138 12.33 -0.92 8.03
N LEU A 139 12.86 -1.75 7.14
CA LEU A 139 12.89 -3.22 7.25
C LEU A 139 14.02 -3.74 8.14
N ARG A 140 15.03 -2.91 8.47
CA ARG A 140 16.32 -3.36 9.04
C ARG A 140 16.19 -4.29 10.26
N ASP A 141 15.25 -3.98 11.15
CA ASP A 141 15.05 -4.71 12.40
C ASP A 141 13.72 -5.48 12.42
N ALA A 142 13.04 -5.60 11.29
CA ALA A 142 11.79 -6.34 11.18
C ALA A 142 12.04 -7.84 11.22
N THR A 143 11.16 -8.58 11.88
CA THR A 143 11.23 -10.04 11.92
C THR A 143 10.83 -10.60 10.55
N ASP A 144 11.69 -11.45 9.96
CA ASP A 144 11.32 -12.24 8.79
C ASP A 144 10.28 -13.29 9.19
N VAL A 145 9.12 -13.23 8.56
CA VAL A 145 7.97 -14.13 8.77
C VAL A 145 7.75 -15.08 7.59
N GLY A 146 8.66 -15.12 6.62
CA GLY A 146 8.54 -15.95 5.44
C GLY A 146 8.90 -17.44 5.66
N PRO A 147 9.05 -18.22 4.58
CA PRO A 147 9.30 -19.67 4.63
C PRO A 147 10.53 -20.12 5.44
N LYS A 148 11.47 -19.21 5.69
CA LYS A 148 12.72 -19.47 6.43
C LYS A 148 12.75 -18.78 7.81
N ALA A 149 11.61 -18.26 8.27
CA ALA A 149 11.47 -17.60 9.55
C ALA A 149 12.00 -18.47 10.70
N LYS A 150 12.60 -17.82 11.69
CA LYS A 150 13.15 -18.45 12.90
C LYS A 150 12.55 -17.83 14.16
N VAL A 151 11.22 -17.83 14.23
CA VAL A 151 10.47 -17.33 15.38
C VAL A 151 10.24 -18.48 16.36
N ALA A 152 10.58 -18.28 17.64
CA ALA A 152 10.49 -19.34 18.65
C ALA A 152 9.04 -19.76 18.89
N GLY A 153 8.77 -21.07 18.89
CA GLY A 153 7.42 -21.62 19.07
C GLY A 153 6.50 -21.49 17.84
N ALA A 154 6.96 -20.83 16.78
CA ALA A 154 6.22 -20.73 15.53
C ALA A 154 6.53 -21.90 14.59
N VAL A 155 5.56 -22.26 13.75
CA VAL A 155 5.70 -23.28 12.71
C VAL A 155 5.30 -22.67 11.37
N TYR A 156 6.12 -22.85 10.35
CA TYR A 156 5.76 -22.42 9.00
C TYR A 156 5.02 -23.53 8.25
N ASP A 157 3.78 -23.26 7.85
CA ASP A 157 2.96 -24.11 6.98
C ASP A 157 2.16 -23.26 5.99
N SER A 158 2.68 -23.16 4.76
CA SER A 158 2.03 -22.37 3.69
C SER A 158 0.62 -22.85 3.31
N ALA A 159 0.24 -24.10 3.61
CA ALA A 159 -1.13 -24.58 3.38
C ALA A 159 -2.12 -24.07 4.43
N LYS A 160 -1.61 -23.60 5.58
CA LYS A 160 -2.37 -23.04 6.69
C LYS A 160 -2.19 -21.53 6.85
N GLY A 161 -1.48 -20.88 5.93
CA GLY A 161 -1.37 -19.42 5.89
C GLY A 161 0.02 -18.84 6.16
N GLY A 162 1.06 -19.67 6.15
CA GLY A 162 2.46 -19.22 6.29
C GLY A 162 2.98 -19.48 7.69
N LEU A 163 3.55 -18.47 8.34
CA LEU A 163 4.00 -18.59 9.73
C LEU A 163 2.81 -18.65 10.70
N LEU A 164 2.78 -19.70 11.50
CA LEU A 164 1.77 -19.96 12.52
C LEU A 164 2.33 -19.65 13.92
N VAL A 165 1.58 -18.94 14.74
CA VAL A 165 2.03 -18.41 16.03
C VAL A 165 1.04 -18.66 17.17
N GLY A 166 1.53 -18.50 18.41
CA GLY A 166 0.75 -18.71 19.63
C GLY A 166 0.41 -20.17 19.90
N ASP A 167 -0.26 -20.41 21.03
CA ASP A 167 -0.62 -21.77 21.47
C ASP A 167 -1.56 -22.49 20.50
N ALA A 168 -2.43 -21.72 19.83
CA ALA A 168 -3.36 -22.22 18.83
C ALA A 168 -2.71 -22.48 17.45
N GLN A 169 -1.46 -22.03 17.24
CA GLN A 169 -0.78 -22.07 15.94
C GLN A 169 -1.64 -21.43 14.83
N SER A 170 -2.15 -20.22 15.10
CA SER A 170 -2.96 -19.44 14.18
C SER A 170 -2.09 -18.74 13.14
N SER A 171 -2.63 -18.49 11.94
CA SER A 171 -1.99 -17.58 10.98
C SER A 171 -1.86 -16.17 11.56
N LEU A 172 -0.90 -15.38 11.08
CA LEU A 172 -0.64 -14.03 11.60
C LEU A 172 -1.88 -13.12 11.52
N ASP A 173 -2.62 -13.20 10.41
CA ASP A 173 -3.83 -12.39 10.19
C ASP A 173 -4.97 -12.82 11.13
N ALA A 174 -5.11 -14.12 11.40
CA ALA A 174 -6.09 -14.64 12.35
C ALA A 174 -5.71 -14.42 13.81
N TYR A 175 -4.41 -14.44 14.12
CA TYR A 175 -3.86 -14.18 15.45
C TYR A 175 -4.14 -12.74 15.90
N VAL A 176 -3.90 -11.77 15.01
CA VAL A 176 -4.19 -10.35 15.26
C VAL A 176 -5.68 -10.03 15.11
N GLY A 177 -6.39 -10.67 14.18
CA GLY A 177 -7.83 -10.50 14.04
C GLY A 177 -8.27 -9.04 13.82
N LYS A 178 -8.94 -8.45 14.80
CA LYS A 178 -9.53 -7.10 14.73
C LYS A 178 -8.82 -6.07 15.60
N ASP A 179 -7.67 -6.43 16.13
CA ASP A 179 -6.88 -5.55 16.98
C ASP A 179 -6.57 -4.23 16.25
N THR A 180 -6.59 -3.15 17.02
CA THR A 180 -6.01 -1.87 16.58
C THR A 180 -4.52 -2.05 16.25
N THR A 181 -3.93 -1.07 15.58
CA THR A 181 -2.49 -1.08 15.23
C THR A 181 -1.62 -1.23 16.47
N GLU A 182 -2.01 -0.61 17.58
CA GLU A 182 -1.30 -0.67 18.86
C GLU A 182 -1.41 -2.05 19.50
N GLU A 183 -2.62 -2.60 19.60
CA GLU A 183 -2.89 -3.94 20.13
C GLU A 183 -2.17 -5.01 19.29
N ALA A 184 -2.30 -4.95 17.96
CA ALA A 184 -1.61 -5.84 17.02
C ALA A 184 -0.09 -5.82 17.21
N THR A 185 0.48 -4.63 17.43
CA THR A 185 1.92 -4.47 17.69
C THR A 185 2.32 -5.17 18.99
N ALA A 186 1.51 -5.03 20.06
CA ALA A 186 1.77 -5.66 21.35
C ALA A 186 1.64 -7.19 21.26
N ASP A 187 0.60 -7.68 20.59
CA ASP A 187 0.31 -9.11 20.47
C ASP A 187 1.37 -9.83 19.64
N LEU A 188 1.83 -9.24 18.53
CA LEU A 188 2.92 -9.76 17.72
C LEU A 188 4.25 -9.77 18.51
N ALA A 189 4.51 -8.72 19.30
CA ALA A 189 5.70 -8.69 20.16
C ALA A 189 5.67 -9.82 21.21
N GLY A 190 4.49 -10.19 21.71
CA GLY A 190 4.29 -11.31 22.63
C GLY A 190 4.73 -12.66 22.06
N VAL A 191 4.69 -12.84 20.73
CA VAL A 191 5.19 -14.03 20.02
C VAL A 191 6.55 -13.81 19.36
N GLY A 192 7.26 -12.74 19.71
CA GLY A 192 8.62 -12.46 19.22
C GLY A 192 8.67 -11.92 17.79
N ILE A 193 7.58 -11.35 17.29
CA ILE A 193 7.50 -10.74 15.96
C ILE A 193 7.51 -9.23 16.09
N LYS A 194 8.43 -8.58 15.35
CA LYS A 194 8.49 -7.14 15.20
C LYS A 194 8.11 -6.77 13.76
N PRO A 195 6.97 -6.09 13.54
CA PRO A 195 6.63 -5.48 12.26
C PRO A 195 7.68 -4.46 11.81
N VAL A 196 7.61 -4.03 10.55
CA VAL A 196 8.44 -2.94 10.04
C VAL A 196 8.25 -1.68 10.88
N ALA A 197 9.33 -0.95 11.14
CA ALA A 197 9.21 0.34 11.82
C ALA A 197 8.46 1.29 10.90
N LYS A 198 7.37 1.91 11.38
CA LYS A 198 6.50 2.82 10.60
C LYS A 198 6.46 4.19 11.26
N LYS A 199 6.63 5.26 10.48
CA LYS A 199 6.41 6.65 10.94
C LYS A 199 5.74 7.47 9.84
N LEU A 200 4.88 8.40 10.22
CA LEU A 200 4.26 9.34 9.27
C LEU A 200 5.36 10.18 8.60
N TYR A 201 5.34 10.23 7.27
CA TYR A 201 6.27 11.02 6.47
C TYR A 201 5.60 12.27 5.92
N VAL A 202 4.44 12.10 5.26
CA VAL A 202 3.58 13.19 4.79
C VAL A 202 2.12 12.82 5.05
N ASP A 203 1.38 13.72 5.71
CA ASP A 203 -0.07 13.65 5.75
C ASP A 203 -0.61 14.39 4.51
N LEU A 204 -0.85 13.64 3.43
CA LEU A 204 -1.20 14.22 2.14
C LEU A 204 -2.61 14.81 2.19
N GLY A 205 -3.56 14.11 2.81
CA GLY A 205 -4.94 14.58 2.94
C GLY A 205 -5.01 15.90 3.72
N ALA A 206 -4.32 15.97 4.86
CA ALA A 206 -4.22 17.21 5.62
C ALA A 206 -3.50 18.33 4.85
N LEU A 207 -2.47 17.99 4.05
CA LEU A 207 -1.74 18.96 3.23
C LEU A 207 -2.63 19.58 2.16
N VAL A 208 -3.34 18.78 1.37
CA VAL A 208 -4.19 19.27 0.28
C VAL A 208 -5.45 19.96 0.81
N THR A 209 -6.06 19.42 1.86
CA THR A 209 -7.18 20.08 2.57
C THR A 209 -6.75 21.43 3.16
N GLY A 210 -5.52 21.53 3.68
CA GLY A 210 -4.97 22.77 4.21
C GLY A 210 -4.73 23.84 3.14
N PHE A 211 -4.43 23.44 1.89
CA PHE A 211 -4.29 24.35 0.76
C PHE A 211 -5.64 24.79 0.19
N ASP A 212 -6.55 23.83 0.02
CA ASP A 212 -7.90 24.07 -0.48
C ASP A 212 -8.92 23.27 0.34
N PRO A 213 -9.59 23.90 1.32
CA PRO A 213 -10.57 23.22 2.17
C PRO A 213 -11.86 22.84 1.44
N THR A 214 -11.99 23.14 0.14
CA THR A 214 -13.09 22.64 -0.69
C THR A 214 -12.79 21.30 -1.34
N GLY A 215 -11.53 20.85 -1.31
CA GLY A 215 -11.07 19.65 -2.03
C GLY A 215 -10.93 19.85 -3.54
N GLY A 216 -10.98 21.09 -4.05
CA GLY A 216 -10.96 21.36 -5.48
C GLY A 216 -9.57 21.34 -6.14
N PHE A 217 -8.49 21.43 -5.35
CA PHE A 217 -7.11 21.48 -5.84
C PHE A 217 -6.53 20.13 -6.26
N PHE A 218 -6.65 19.10 -5.41
CA PHE A 218 -6.22 17.73 -5.69
C PHE A 218 -7.21 16.77 -5.04
N GLY A 219 -8.40 16.71 -5.63
CA GLY A 219 -9.63 16.25 -4.99
C GLY A 219 -9.83 14.74 -4.92
N HIS A 220 -8.85 13.96 -5.36
CA HIS A 220 -8.99 12.57 -5.77
C HIS A 220 -9.31 11.60 -4.62
N ASP A 221 -10.15 10.61 -4.89
CA ASP A 221 -10.47 9.53 -3.94
C ASP A 221 -9.34 8.50 -3.81
N LYS A 222 -8.58 8.29 -4.87
CA LYS A 222 -7.47 7.36 -4.93
C LYS A 222 -6.16 8.07 -5.23
N VAL A 223 -5.18 7.79 -4.40
CA VAL A 223 -3.77 8.08 -4.70
C VAL A 223 -3.12 6.73 -4.98
N GLU A 224 -2.54 6.58 -6.17
CA GLU A 224 -1.98 5.32 -6.68
C GLU A 224 -0.78 5.66 -7.57
N GLY A 225 0.31 6.03 -6.91
CA GLY A 225 1.55 6.39 -7.57
C GLY A 225 2.32 7.37 -6.72
N VAL A 226 3.44 6.94 -6.17
CA VAL A 226 4.34 7.71 -5.33
C VAL A 226 5.75 7.39 -5.78
N ALA A 227 6.45 8.39 -6.29
CA ALA A 227 7.82 8.24 -6.77
C ALA A 227 8.73 9.30 -6.17
N THR A 228 9.99 8.94 -5.99
CA THR A 228 11.06 9.88 -5.63
C THR A 228 12.36 9.47 -6.29
N THR A 229 13.20 10.47 -6.60
CA THR A 229 14.53 10.27 -7.21
C THR A 229 15.66 10.85 -6.37
N ASP A 230 15.33 11.51 -5.27
CA ASP A 230 16.27 12.26 -4.43
C ASP A 230 16.12 11.93 -2.94
N GLY A 231 15.85 10.65 -2.65
CA GLY A 231 15.78 10.14 -1.28
C GLY A 231 14.59 10.69 -0.49
N GLY A 232 13.48 11.00 -1.17
CA GLY A 232 12.26 11.48 -0.53
C GLY A 232 12.20 12.99 -0.30
N ARG A 233 13.22 13.76 -0.73
CA ARG A 233 13.18 15.23 -0.66
C ARG A 233 12.13 15.82 -1.60
N THR A 234 11.93 15.18 -2.75
CA THR A 234 10.86 15.46 -3.68
C THR A 234 10.00 14.21 -3.83
N LEU A 235 8.70 14.34 -3.59
CA LEU A 235 7.72 13.32 -3.93
C LEU A 235 6.94 13.75 -5.17
N VAL A 236 6.74 12.82 -6.09
CA VAL A 236 5.73 12.93 -7.16
C VAL A 236 4.63 11.95 -6.81
N VAL A 237 3.40 12.47 -6.71
CA VAL A 237 2.22 11.70 -6.31
C VAL A 237 1.18 11.79 -7.44
N SER A 238 0.55 10.68 -7.81
CA SER A 238 -0.47 10.60 -8.88
C SER A 238 -1.77 10.00 -8.36
N ASN A 239 -2.89 10.36 -8.96
CA ASN A 239 -4.17 9.67 -8.73
C ASN A 239 -4.35 8.45 -9.65
N ASP A 240 -5.22 7.53 -9.22
CA ASP A 240 -5.94 6.61 -10.12
C ASP A 240 -7.34 7.18 -10.38
N ASN A 241 -7.56 7.63 -11.60
CA ASN A 241 -8.81 8.27 -11.98
C ASN A 241 -9.88 7.28 -12.45
N ASP A 242 -9.60 5.97 -12.51
CA ASP A 242 -10.50 4.96 -13.07
C ASP A 242 -11.02 5.35 -14.49
N PHE A 243 -10.19 6.00 -15.30
CA PHE A 243 -10.58 6.57 -16.61
C PHE A 243 -11.70 7.63 -16.54
N GLY A 244 -11.89 8.25 -15.38
CA GLY A 244 -12.97 9.21 -15.10
C GLY A 244 -14.34 8.55 -14.93
N ILE A 245 -14.40 7.26 -14.61
CA ILE A 245 -15.65 6.47 -14.54
C ILE A 245 -15.66 5.66 -13.24
N ASP A 246 -16.77 5.70 -12.50
CA ASP A 246 -16.95 5.00 -11.22
C ASP A 246 -18.13 4.01 -11.25
N GLY A 247 -18.81 3.86 -12.39
CA GLY A 247 -19.88 2.87 -12.52
C GLY A 247 -20.79 3.03 -13.73
N LEU A 248 -21.99 2.47 -13.61
CA LEU A 248 -23.07 2.58 -14.59
C LEU A 248 -24.17 3.49 -14.06
N SER A 249 -24.71 4.35 -14.92
CA SER A 249 -25.86 5.21 -14.59
C SER A 249 -27.22 4.51 -14.80
N ASN A 250 -27.21 3.30 -15.36
CA ASN A 250 -28.41 2.47 -15.55
C ASN A 250 -28.11 0.97 -15.37
N THR A 251 -29.16 0.17 -15.21
CA THR A 251 -29.07 -1.27 -14.89
C THR A 251 -29.37 -2.19 -16.07
N ALA A 252 -29.74 -1.65 -17.24
CA ALA A 252 -30.13 -2.43 -18.41
C ALA A 252 -29.54 -1.85 -19.72
N PRO A 253 -29.27 -2.68 -20.74
CA PRO A 253 -28.75 -2.22 -22.02
C PRO A 253 -29.66 -1.23 -22.76
N PRO A 254 -29.10 -0.28 -23.54
CA PRO A 254 -27.67 0.00 -23.64
C PRO A 254 -27.12 0.62 -22.35
N TYR A 255 -25.99 0.10 -21.86
CA TYR A 255 -25.38 0.58 -20.62
C TYR A 255 -24.79 1.98 -20.82
N ALA A 256 -25.03 2.86 -19.86
CA ALA A 256 -24.51 4.21 -19.80
C ALA A 256 -23.51 4.33 -18.64
N LEU A 257 -22.38 4.96 -18.89
CA LEU A 257 -21.32 5.16 -17.90
C LEU A 257 -21.72 6.28 -16.93
N HIS A 258 -21.37 6.13 -15.66
CA HIS A 258 -21.42 7.18 -14.66
C HIS A 258 -20.05 7.86 -14.59
N ALA A 259 -20.05 9.19 -14.67
CA ALA A 259 -18.82 9.96 -14.62
C ALA A 259 -18.36 10.10 -13.17
N LYS A 260 -17.13 9.69 -12.89
CA LYS A 260 -16.46 9.95 -11.61
C LYS A 260 -16.20 11.45 -11.52
N THR A 261 -16.82 12.11 -10.55
CA THR A 261 -16.83 13.58 -10.46
C THR A 261 -16.12 14.03 -9.19
N LEU A 262 -15.14 14.91 -9.35
CA LEU A 262 -14.36 15.52 -8.28
C LEU A 262 -15.20 16.54 -7.47
N PRO A 263 -14.76 16.92 -6.26
CA PRO A 263 -15.45 17.92 -5.43
C PRO A 263 -15.68 19.28 -6.12
N ASN A 264 -14.81 19.65 -7.07
CA ASN A 264 -14.94 20.88 -7.86
C ASN A 264 -15.96 20.77 -9.02
N GLY A 265 -16.62 19.62 -9.19
CA GLY A 265 -17.61 19.36 -10.23
C GLY A 265 -17.03 18.95 -11.59
N GLN A 266 -15.71 18.83 -11.72
CA GLN A 266 -15.07 18.31 -12.92
C GLN A 266 -15.08 16.78 -12.91
N GLN A 267 -15.11 16.17 -14.10
CA GLN A 267 -14.87 14.74 -14.22
C GLN A 267 -13.41 14.43 -13.86
N ASP A 268 -13.20 13.37 -13.10
CA ASP A 268 -11.89 12.94 -12.64
C ASP A 268 -10.97 12.61 -13.83
N ASP A 269 -9.77 13.19 -13.82
CA ASP A 269 -8.74 13.05 -14.84
C ASP A 269 -7.38 12.75 -14.20
N GLY A 270 -6.38 12.41 -15.03
CA GLY A 270 -5.05 12.09 -14.53
C GLY A 270 -4.29 13.35 -14.11
N GLU A 271 -3.99 13.46 -12.82
CA GLU A 271 -3.24 14.56 -12.22
C GLU A 271 -2.06 14.04 -11.39
N TYR A 272 -1.00 14.85 -11.28
CA TYR A 272 0.07 14.59 -10.34
C TYR A 272 0.44 15.84 -9.53
N LEU A 273 0.80 15.61 -8.27
CA LEU A 273 1.40 16.61 -7.40
C LEU A 273 2.90 16.39 -7.26
N LYS A 274 3.64 17.50 -7.22
CA LYS A 274 5.05 17.50 -6.82
C LYS A 274 5.19 18.20 -5.47
N ILE A 275 5.67 17.46 -4.48
CA ILE A 275 5.81 17.93 -3.10
C ILE A 275 7.31 18.03 -2.76
N ASP A 276 7.76 19.23 -2.39
CA ASP A 276 9.09 19.46 -1.80
C ASP A 276 8.99 19.29 -0.29
N THR A 277 9.41 18.13 0.21
CA THR A 277 9.24 17.75 1.62
C THR A 277 10.15 18.56 2.55
N THR A 278 11.19 19.23 2.02
CA THR A 278 12.04 20.13 2.82
C THR A 278 11.37 21.46 3.17
N LYS A 279 10.23 21.75 2.53
CA LYS A 279 9.43 22.95 2.78
C LYS A 279 8.18 22.65 3.63
N LEU A 280 8.03 21.44 4.15
CA LEU A 280 6.94 21.09 5.06
C LEU A 280 7.26 21.50 6.51
N PRO A 281 6.24 21.82 7.33
CA PRO A 281 4.83 21.90 6.98
C PRO A 281 4.54 23.10 6.06
N ALA A 282 3.59 22.93 5.14
CA ALA A 282 3.18 24.01 4.26
C ALA A 282 2.67 25.22 5.06
N ARG A 283 3.02 26.42 4.59
CA ARG A 283 2.55 27.68 5.18
C ARG A 283 1.77 28.43 4.12
N VAL A 284 0.47 28.58 4.33
CA VAL A 284 -0.39 29.38 3.46
C VAL A 284 -0.32 30.85 3.88
N THR A 285 -0.13 31.74 2.92
CA THR A 285 -0.17 33.20 3.13
C THR A 285 -1.13 33.83 2.13
N THR A 286 -2.02 34.68 2.59
CA THR A 286 -2.90 35.47 1.72
C THR A 286 -2.18 36.72 1.23
N ALA A 287 -2.23 36.99 -0.06
CA ALA A 287 -1.76 38.24 -0.66
C ALA A 287 -2.87 38.85 -1.53
N THR A 288 -3.00 40.18 -1.49
CA THR A 288 -3.88 40.92 -2.40
C THR A 288 -3.09 41.33 -3.64
N VAL A 289 -3.57 40.93 -4.82
CA VAL A 289 -2.99 41.32 -6.12
C VAL A 289 -3.97 42.23 -6.83
N THR A 290 -3.55 43.43 -7.20
CA THR A 290 -4.33 44.33 -8.06
C THR A 290 -4.06 43.97 -9.52
N ILE A 291 -5.11 43.65 -10.27
CA ILE A 291 -5.04 43.42 -11.72
C ILE A 291 -5.76 44.57 -12.41
N ASP A 292 -5.01 45.44 -13.09
CA ASP A 292 -5.59 46.47 -13.95
C ASP A 292 -5.89 45.87 -15.33
N VAL A 293 -7.17 45.66 -15.63
CA VAL A 293 -7.62 45.24 -16.97
C VAL A 293 -7.87 46.50 -17.80
N ARG A 294 -7.16 46.63 -18.94
CA ARG A 294 -7.33 47.72 -19.91
C ARG A 294 -8.24 47.32 -21.06
#